data_AF-A0A2A5QTR4-F1
#
_entry.id   AF-A0A2A5QTR4-F1
#
_cell.length_a   1.000
_cell.length_b   1.000
_cell.length_c   1.000
_cell.angle_alpha   90.00
_cell.angle_beta   90.00
_cell.angle_gamma   90.00
#
_symmetry.space_group_name_H-M   'P 1'
#
loop_
_entity.id
_entity.type
_entity.pdbx_description
1 polymer ?
#
loop_
_entity_poly.entity_id
_entity_poly.type
_entity_poly.pdbx_seq_one_letter_code
_entity_poly.pdbx_strand_id
1 'polypeptide(L)' 'MKRTVFGATGRTGRPRCRQALDRDHEVVGHVRSTETLPFADEVTVVEDDSHLREMPTVGPV' A
#
# COMPACT_ATOMS: atom_id res chain seq x y z
N MET A 1 -5.59 -4.17 12.95
CA MET A 1 -5.65 -2.69 12.72
C MET A 1 -5.49 -2.44 11.22
N LYS A 2 -6.24 -1.51 10.62
CA LYS A 2 -6.26 -1.31 9.16
C LYS A 2 -5.22 -0.29 8.68
N ARG A 3 -4.44 -0.63 7.65
CA ARG A 3 -3.35 0.20 7.11
C ARG A 3 -3.50 0.37 5.60
N THR A 4 -3.64 1.62 5.16
CA THR A 4 -3.67 1.95 3.74
C THR A 4 -2.25 2.22 3.23
N VAL A 5 -1.86 1.60 2.13
CA VAL A 5 -0.53 1.71 1.53
C VAL A 5 -0.65 2.13 0.06
N PHE A 6 -0.08 3.29 -0.25
CA PHE A 6 0.08 3.78 -1.62
C PHE A 6 1.43 3.30 -2.17
N GLY A 7 1.43 2.74 -3.38
CA GLY A 7 2.66 2.20 -3.97
C GLY A 7 3.07 0.84 -3.39
N ALA A 8 2.11 0.01 -3.00
CA ALA A 8 2.33 -1.34 -2.47
C ALA A 8 3.12 -2.25 -3.45
N THR A 9 3.07 -1.96 -4.74
CA THR A 9 3.83 -2.65 -5.81
C THR A 9 5.30 -2.23 -5.87
N GLY A 10 5.68 -1.13 -5.24
CA GLY A 10 7.03 -0.56 -5.31
C GLY A 10 8.07 -1.29 -4.46
N ARG A 11 9.35 -1.01 -4.71
CA ARG A 11 10.50 -1.62 -4.01
C ARG A 11 10.42 -1.51 -2.48
N THR A 12 9.88 -0.41 -1.98
CA THR A 12 9.69 -0.14 -0.55
C THR A 12 8.32 -0.58 -0.04
N GLY A 13 7.28 -0.46 -0.87
CA GLY A 13 5.91 -0.81 -0.49
C GLY A 13 5.73 -2.30 -0.22
N ARG A 14 6.36 -3.15 -1.05
CA ARG A 14 6.31 -4.61 -0.92
C ARG A 14 6.77 -5.14 0.45
N PRO A 15 8.00 -4.89 0.93
CA PRO A 15 8.44 -5.39 2.22
C PRO A 15 7.65 -4.78 3.39
N ARG A 16 7.10 -3.57 3.23
CA ARG A 16 6.30 -2.91 4.27
C ARG A 16 4.90 -3.50 4.41
N CYS A 17 4.26 -3.87 3.29
CA CYS A 17 2.99 -4.60 3.32
C CYS A 17 3.18 -5.96 4.00
N ARG A 18 4.23 -6.69 3.64
CA ARG A 18 4.54 -7.99 4.25
C ARG A 18 4.74 -7.89 5.77
N GLN A 19 5.54 -6.93 6.24
CA GLN A 19 5.69 -6.68 7.68
C GLN A 19 4.41 -6.26 8.41
N ALA A 20 3.44 -5.69 7.70
CA ALA A 20 2.15 -5.36 8.28
C ALA A 20 1.27 -6.62 8.38
N LEU A 21 1.23 -7.44 7.33
CA LEU A 21 0.54 -8.73 7.33
C LEU A 21 1.10 -9.68 8.39
N ASP A 22 2.43 -9.78 8.52
CA ASP A 22 3.11 -10.59 9.55
C ASP A 22 2.76 -10.17 11.00
N ARG A 23 2.17 -8.98 11.18
CA ARG A 23 1.71 -8.46 12.48
C ARG A 23 0.19 -8.49 12.63
N ASP A 24 -0.52 -9.28 11.83
CA ASP A 24 -1.99 -9.36 11.80
C ASP A 24 -2.65 -7.98 11.55
N HIS A 25 -2.00 -7.13 10.75
CA HIS A 25 -2.63 -5.91 10.26
C HIS A 25 -3.35 -6.17 8.94
N GLU A 26 -4.56 -5.61 8.82
CA GLU A 26 -5.30 -5.60 7.57
C GLU A 26 -4.70 -4.52 6.67
N VAL A 27 -4.24 -4.90 5.47
CA VAL A 27 -3.58 -3.98 4.54
C VAL A 27 -4.50 -3.71 3.35
N VAL A 28 -4.67 -2.42 3.03
CA VAL A 28 -5.35 -1.96 1.81
C VAL A 28 -4.30 -1.33 0.89
N GLY A 29 -4.03 -1.97 -0.23
CA GLY A 29 -3.08 -1.49 -1.23
C GLY A 29 -3.77 -0.69 -2.34
N HIS A 30 -3.36 0.56 -2.55
CA HIS A 30 -3.72 1.30 -3.76
C HIS A 30 -2.64 1.07 -4.82
N VAL A 31 -3.03 0.52 -5.96
CA VAL A 31 -2.12 0.12 -7.04
C VAL A 31 -2.74 0.48 -8.38
N ARG A 32 -1.93 0.69 -9.41
CA ARG A 32 -2.46 0.92 -10.77
C ARG A 32 -3.00 -0.35 -11.42
N SER A 33 -2.40 -1.49 -11.11
CA SER A 33 -2.80 -2.78 -11.66
C SER A 33 -2.52 -3.88 -10.65
N THR A 34 -3.56 -4.64 -10.33
CA THR A 34 -3.52 -5.81 -9.44
C THR A 34 -2.53 -6.87 -9.91
N GLU A 35 -2.34 -7.03 -11.22
CA GLU A 35 -1.44 -8.01 -11.85
C GLU A 35 0.04 -7.88 -11.43
N THR A 36 0.43 -6.72 -10.91
CA THR A 36 1.83 -6.45 -10.50
C THR A 36 2.08 -6.65 -9.01
N LEU A 37 1.07 -7.09 -8.25
CA LEU A 37 1.11 -7.24 -6.81
C LEU A 37 1.22 -8.72 -6.40
N PRO A 38 2.38 -9.18 -5.89
CA PRO A 38 2.62 -10.60 -5.60
C PRO A 38 1.90 -11.13 -4.34
N PHE A 39 1.10 -10.31 -3.66
CA PHE A 39 0.34 -10.64 -2.45
C PHE A 39 -1.09 -10.07 -2.54
N ALA A 40 -1.63 -9.96 -3.76
CA ALA A 40 -2.99 -9.46 -4.00
C ALA A 40 -4.06 -10.25 -3.24
N ASP A 41 -3.86 -11.55 -3.04
CA ASP A 41 -4.79 -12.43 -2.30
C ASP A 41 -4.82 -12.16 -0.79
N GLU A 42 -3.81 -11.46 -0.26
CA GLU A 42 -3.65 -11.19 1.18
C GLU A 42 -3.98 -9.74 1.55
N VAL A 43 -4.25 -8.88 0.56
CA VAL A 43 -4.52 -7.45 0.77
C VAL A 43 -5.74 -7.00 -0.02
N THR A 44 -6.52 -6.09 0.54
CA THR A 44 -7.59 -5.46 -0.25
C THR A 44 -6.96 -4.51 -1.25
N VAL A 45 -7.14 -4.76 -2.55
CA VAL A 45 -6.56 -3.92 -3.60
C VAL A 45 -7.61 -2.96 -4.15
N VAL A 46 -7.25 -1.68 -4.22
CA VAL A 46 -8.03 -0.65 -4.92
C VAL A 46 -7.22 -0.21 -6.13
N GLU A 47 -7.75 -0.47 -7.32
CA GLU A 47 -7.14 -0.02 -8.57
C GLU A 47 -7.35 1.48 -8.75
N ASP A 48 -6.26 2.23 -8.78
CA ASP A 48 -6.28 3.68 -8.81
C ASP A 48 -5.10 4.24 -9.65
N ASP A 49 -5.44 5.06 -10.65
CA ASP A 49 -4.48 5.72 -11.56
C ASP A 49 -4.09 7.13 -11.07
N SER A 50 -4.03 7.35 -9.75
CA SER A 50 -3.59 8.64 -9.22
C SER A 50 -2.12 8.89 -9.53
N HIS A 51 -1.87 9.89 -10.37
CA HIS A 51 -0.63 10.66 -10.32
C HIS A 51 -0.68 11.54 -9.06
N LEU A 52 -0.23 11.01 -7.91
CA LEU A 52 -0.08 11.79 -6.67
C LEU A 52 0.88 12.95 -6.90
N ARG A 53 0.33 14.11 -7.24
CA ARG A 53 0.96 15.43 -7.08
C ARG A 53 0.46 15.99 -5.76
N GLU A 54 1.44 16.40 -4.94
CA GLU A 54 1.32 17.14 -3.68
C GLU A 54 0.95 16.30 -2.44
N MET A 55 1.98 15.97 -1.65
CA MET A 55 1.82 15.64 -0.23
C MET A 55 1.86 16.95 0.56
N PRO A 56 0.81 17.34 1.30
CA PRO A 56 0.97 18.37 2.32
C PRO A 56 1.89 17.81 3.42
N THR A 57 3.02 18.48 3.64
CA THR A 57 3.98 18.19 4.69
C THR A 57 3.28 18.26 6.04
N VAL A 58 3.04 17.10 6.67
CA VAL A 58 2.62 17.05 8.07
C VAL A 58 3.87 17.27 8.93
N GLY A 59 3.95 18.44 9.58
CA GLY A 59 5.05 18.82 10.46
C GLY A 59 5.17 17.92 11.71
N PRO A 60 6.34 17.90 12.37
CA PRO A 60 6.58 16.99 13.48
C PRO A 60 5.78 17.43 14.73
N VAL A 61 5.32 16.43 15.49
CA VAL A 61 4.74 16.56 16.84
C VAL A 61 5.81 16.82 17.88
#